data_AF-A0A9R0VKT2-F1
#
_entry.id   AF-A0A9R0VKT2-F1
#
_cell.length_a   1.000
_cell.length_b   1.000
_cell.length_c   1.000
_cell.angle_alpha   90.00
_cell.angle_beta   90.00
_cell.angle_gamma   90.00
#
_symmetry.space_group_name_H-M   'P 1'
#
loop_
_entity.id
_entity.type
_entity.pdbx_description
1 polymer ?
#
loop_
_entity_poly.entity_id
_entity_poly.type
_entity_poly.pdbx_seq_one_letter_code
_entity_poly.pdbx_strand_id
1 'polypeptide(L)'
;MADASVAGGSMDDYPTIDPTSFDVVLCGTGLPESILAAACAAAGKTVLHVDPDPFYGSFYSSIPLPSVPSILSPNSSTPCPPSTTASSSATAAYTAVDLERRSLYSEVETSGTVPEPSRRFTVDLVGPRVLYCADEAVDLLLRSGGSHHVEFKSVEGGSLIYWDGALCPVPDSRQAIFMDSTHRSKEKLNLRDNLKEKTLLFRFFKLVQSHIAASSSGDKDGEGEASGKISEEDLDLPFIEFLKKQQLQPKIRAVVLYAIAMADYDQDAADSCEKLLTTRDGIKTLALYSSSIGRFANAQGAFIYPMYGHGELPQAFCRFAAVKALQEQQATAVRALQLSSNVAVCPPGMQIHCPVFHYQGTSGTVLSCPMPDENLDYRDILESTKQLFTDTYPDEEFLPRNAAPKYADDDSDLAE
;
A
#
# COMPACT_ATOMS: atom_id res chain seq x y z
N MET A 1 -34.52 -38.20 -11.62
CA MET A 1 -33.68 -39.29 -12.17
C MET A 1 -32.61 -38.65 -13.04
N ALA A 2 -31.32 -38.70 -12.68
CA ALA A 2 -30.79 -39.26 -11.45
C ALA A 2 -31.25 -38.48 -10.20
N ASP A 3 -30.92 -39.02 -9.03
CA ASP A 3 -30.96 -38.36 -7.73
C ASP A 3 -29.53 -38.48 -7.17
N ALA A 4 -28.94 -37.38 -6.74
CA ALA A 4 -27.52 -37.30 -6.39
C ALA A 4 -27.39 -37.01 -4.90
N SER A 5 -27.43 -38.08 -4.10
CA SER A 5 -27.32 -38.00 -2.65
C SER A 5 -26.02 -37.30 -2.24
N VAL A 6 -26.14 -36.14 -1.58
CA VAL A 6 -25.01 -35.46 -0.93
C VAL A 6 -24.54 -36.32 0.23
N ALA A 7 -23.50 -37.12 0.00
CA ALA A 7 -22.79 -37.81 1.06
C ALA A 7 -22.05 -36.78 1.91
N GLY A 8 -22.26 -36.79 3.23
CA GLY A 8 -21.49 -35.95 4.14
C GLY A 8 -20.04 -36.42 4.18
N GLY A 9 -19.11 -35.56 3.73
CA GLY A 9 -17.68 -35.84 3.80
C GLY A 9 -17.21 -36.03 5.24
N SER A 10 -16.43 -37.09 5.47
CA SER A 10 -15.70 -37.29 6.72
C SER A 10 -14.58 -36.26 6.87
N MET A 11 -14.25 -35.93 8.11
CA MET A 11 -13.25 -34.90 8.44
C MET A 11 -11.84 -35.21 7.91
N ASP A 12 -11.57 -36.47 7.57
CA ASP A 12 -10.29 -36.99 7.06
C ASP A 12 -10.06 -36.73 5.55
N ASP A 13 -11.04 -36.19 4.82
CA ASP A 13 -10.97 -36.03 3.35
C ASP A 13 -10.27 -34.72 2.89
N TYR A 14 -9.69 -33.96 3.83
CA TYR A 14 -8.89 -32.77 3.54
C TYR A 14 -7.43 -33.13 3.26
N PRO A 15 -6.78 -32.57 2.21
CA PRO A 15 -5.41 -32.88 1.87
C PRO A 15 -4.44 -32.32 2.93
N THR A 16 -3.77 -33.24 3.64
CA THR A 16 -2.72 -32.91 4.61
C THR A 16 -1.68 -31.96 4.02
N ILE A 17 -1.28 -30.97 4.83
CA ILE A 17 -0.17 -30.06 4.51
C ILE A 17 1.08 -30.66 5.16
N ASP A 18 2.13 -30.82 4.36
CA ASP A 18 3.45 -31.25 4.80
C ASP A 18 4.43 -30.10 4.48
N PRO A 19 5.17 -29.56 5.46
CA PRO A 19 5.15 -29.88 6.89
C PRO A 19 3.87 -29.39 7.58
N THR A 20 3.65 -29.89 8.80
CA THR A 20 2.57 -29.48 9.71
C THR A 20 2.95 -28.33 10.66
N SER A 21 4.18 -27.81 10.54
CA SER A 21 4.77 -26.76 11.37
C SER A 21 5.47 -25.71 10.51
N PHE A 22 5.20 -24.43 10.80
CA PHE A 22 5.77 -23.27 10.12
C PHE A 22 6.17 -22.22 11.16
N ASP A 23 7.17 -21.39 10.85
CA ASP A 23 7.61 -20.29 11.72
C ASP A 23 6.56 -19.17 11.79
N VAL A 24 5.83 -18.95 10.69
CA VAL A 24 4.72 -18.00 10.61
C VAL A 24 3.57 -18.54 9.76
N VAL A 25 2.34 -18.26 10.20
CA VAL A 25 1.12 -18.51 9.44
C VAL A 25 0.43 -17.18 9.16
N LEU A 26 0.23 -16.88 7.88
CA LEU A 26 -0.40 -15.66 7.38
C LEU A 26 -1.72 -16.02 6.70
N CYS A 27 -2.79 -15.31 7.05
CA CYS A 27 -4.10 -15.51 6.43
C CYS A 27 -4.63 -14.20 5.86
N GLY A 28 -5.15 -14.28 4.63
CA GLY A 28 -5.34 -13.14 3.75
C GLY A 28 -4.07 -12.93 2.92
N THR A 29 -4.26 -12.58 1.65
CA THR A 29 -3.21 -12.19 0.70
C THR A 29 -3.35 -10.70 0.34
N GLY A 30 -3.75 -9.88 1.33
CA GLY A 30 -3.69 -8.43 1.20
C GLY A 30 -2.26 -7.94 1.01
N LEU A 31 -2.12 -6.66 0.67
CA LEU A 31 -0.81 -6.05 0.46
C LEU A 31 0.10 -6.17 1.72
N PRO A 32 -0.38 -5.93 2.95
CA PRO A 32 0.42 -6.15 4.16
C PRO A 32 0.86 -7.60 4.34
N GLU A 33 -0.07 -8.55 4.24
CA GLU A 33 0.21 -9.98 4.43
C GLU A 33 1.20 -10.51 3.39
N SER A 34 1.08 -10.04 2.15
CA SER A 34 1.98 -10.42 1.06
C SER A 34 3.38 -9.86 1.26
N ILE A 35 3.50 -8.61 1.72
CA ILE A 35 4.78 -7.99 2.06
C ILE A 35 5.41 -8.67 3.29
N LEU A 36 4.62 -9.08 4.28
CA LEU A 36 5.10 -9.90 5.41
C LEU A 36 5.55 -11.29 4.97
N ALA A 37 4.80 -11.98 4.11
CA ALA A 37 5.20 -13.27 3.55
C ALA A 37 6.54 -13.16 2.82
N ALA A 38 6.71 -12.10 2.04
CA ALA A 38 7.94 -11.76 1.35
C ALA A 38 9.09 -11.49 2.35
N ALA A 39 8.89 -10.65 3.35
CA ALA A 39 9.90 -10.33 4.36
C ALA A 39 10.32 -11.56 5.18
N CYS A 40 9.36 -12.40 5.60
CA CYS A 40 9.62 -13.63 6.34
C CYS A 40 10.41 -14.65 5.52
N ALA A 41 10.02 -14.89 4.26
CA ALA A 41 10.77 -15.78 3.36
C ALA A 41 12.18 -15.23 3.06
N ALA A 42 12.35 -13.91 2.93
CA ALA A 42 13.67 -13.29 2.75
C ALA A 42 14.55 -13.30 4.02
N ALA A 43 13.94 -13.43 5.20
CA ALA A 43 14.59 -13.66 6.49
C ALA A 43 14.70 -15.16 6.84
N GLY A 44 14.55 -16.05 5.86
CA GLY A 44 14.77 -17.49 6.00
C GLY A 44 13.71 -18.26 6.80
N LYS A 45 12.52 -17.69 7.01
CA LYS A 45 11.43 -18.27 7.80
C LYS A 45 10.50 -19.13 6.92
N THR A 46 10.00 -20.23 7.46
CA THR A 46 8.97 -21.06 6.80
C THR A 46 7.59 -20.41 6.91
N VAL A 47 6.89 -20.26 5.78
CA VAL A 47 5.65 -19.46 5.69
C VAL A 47 4.49 -20.33 5.19
N LEU A 48 3.43 -20.48 6.01
CA LEU A 48 2.13 -20.93 5.52
C LEU A 48 1.30 -19.69 5.16
N HIS A 49 1.05 -19.46 3.87
CA HIS A 49 0.27 -18.31 3.39
C HIS A 49 -1.02 -18.78 2.74
N VAL A 50 -2.15 -18.42 3.35
CA VAL A 50 -3.48 -18.85 2.95
C VAL A 50 -4.43 -17.66 2.77
N ASP A 51 -5.51 -17.83 2.02
CA ASP A 51 -6.58 -16.85 1.89
C ASP A 51 -7.94 -17.57 1.89
N PRO A 52 -8.94 -17.13 2.68
CA PRO A 52 -10.32 -17.59 2.54
C PRO A 52 -10.97 -17.21 1.21
N ASP A 53 -10.54 -16.13 0.55
CA ASP A 53 -11.05 -15.73 -0.76
C ASP A 53 -10.42 -16.56 -1.89
N PRO A 54 -11.16 -16.88 -2.97
CA PRO A 54 -10.67 -17.68 -4.09
C PRO A 54 -9.80 -16.87 -5.08
N PHE A 55 -9.29 -15.71 -4.66
CA PHE A 55 -8.48 -14.78 -5.46
C PHE A 55 -7.46 -14.06 -4.57
N TYR A 56 -6.34 -13.62 -5.17
CA TYR A 56 -5.32 -12.86 -4.44
C TYR A 56 -5.74 -11.42 -4.15
N GLY A 57 -5.18 -10.84 -3.10
CA GLY A 57 -5.27 -9.41 -2.79
C GLY A 57 -6.21 -9.07 -1.65
N SER A 58 -7.16 -9.94 -1.27
CA SER A 58 -8.21 -9.64 -0.28
C SER A 58 -8.83 -8.25 -0.52
N PHE A 59 -8.79 -7.31 0.43
CA PHE A 59 -9.22 -5.92 0.24
C PHE A 59 -8.43 -5.15 -0.85
N TYR A 60 -7.15 -5.47 -1.06
CA TYR A 60 -6.30 -4.90 -2.11
C TYR A 60 -6.44 -5.62 -3.46
N SER A 61 -7.51 -6.39 -3.70
CA SER A 61 -7.74 -7.06 -4.98
C SER A 61 -8.30 -6.12 -6.07
N SER A 62 -7.98 -6.45 -7.33
CA SER A 62 -8.49 -5.80 -8.53
C SER A 62 -9.56 -6.69 -9.16
N ILE A 63 -10.82 -6.38 -8.91
CA ILE A 63 -11.96 -7.26 -9.19
C ILE A 63 -12.58 -6.97 -10.56
N PRO A 64 -12.83 -7.98 -11.41
CA PRO A 64 -13.60 -7.78 -12.65
C PRO A 64 -14.98 -7.20 -12.36
N LEU A 65 -15.37 -6.14 -13.07
CA LEU A 65 -16.58 -5.36 -12.79
C LEU A 65 -17.89 -6.19 -12.60
N PRO A 66 -18.15 -7.29 -13.34
CA PRO A 66 -19.31 -8.16 -13.09
C PRO A 66 -19.35 -8.85 -11.72
N SER A 67 -18.21 -8.99 -11.04
CA SER A 67 -18.07 -9.68 -9.75
C SER A 67 -18.23 -8.74 -8.54
N VAL A 68 -18.09 -7.43 -8.75
CA VAL A 68 -18.15 -6.41 -7.69
C VAL A 68 -19.44 -6.48 -6.86
N PRO A 69 -20.65 -6.60 -7.43
CA PRO A 69 -21.89 -6.61 -6.62
C PRO A 69 -21.96 -7.80 -5.65
N SER A 70 -21.41 -8.96 -6.02
CA SER A 70 -21.40 -10.16 -5.17
C SER A 70 -20.40 -10.02 -4.02
N ILE A 71 -19.25 -9.41 -4.26
CA ILE A 71 -18.19 -9.19 -3.26
C ILE A 71 -18.59 -8.11 -2.26
N LEU A 72 -19.26 -7.05 -2.73
CA LEU A 72 -19.81 -5.99 -1.87
C LEU A 72 -21.10 -6.39 -1.13
N SER A 73 -21.70 -7.55 -1.43
CA SER A 73 -22.95 -8.05 -0.82
C SER A 73 -22.77 -9.40 -0.09
N PRO A 74 -21.85 -9.52 0.89
CA PRO A 74 -21.54 -10.78 1.57
C PRO A 74 -22.74 -11.39 2.31
N ASN A 75 -23.74 -10.57 2.67
CA ASN A 75 -24.99 -10.95 3.33
C ASN A 75 -25.91 -11.87 2.49
N SER A 76 -25.50 -12.24 1.28
CA SER A 76 -26.15 -13.26 0.43
C SER A 76 -25.55 -14.67 0.58
N SER A 77 -24.43 -14.81 1.29
CA SER A 77 -23.88 -16.11 1.66
C SER A 77 -24.82 -16.87 2.60
N THR A 78 -24.85 -18.20 2.47
CA THR A 78 -25.81 -19.07 3.17
C THR A 78 -25.58 -18.99 4.68
N PRO A 79 -26.64 -18.97 5.53
CA PRO A 79 -26.43 -19.12 6.97
C PRO A 79 -25.60 -20.38 7.24
N CYS A 80 -24.51 -20.23 8.00
CA CYS A 80 -23.71 -21.38 8.42
C CYS A 80 -24.65 -22.42 9.05
N PRO A 81 -24.47 -23.73 8.77
CA PRO A 81 -25.18 -24.76 9.50
C PRO A 81 -24.89 -24.53 11.00
N PRO A 82 -25.93 -24.47 11.87
CA PRO A 82 -25.74 -24.05 13.25
C PRO A 82 -24.68 -24.94 13.89
N SER A 83 -23.63 -24.30 14.41
CA SER A 83 -22.45 -24.96 14.96
C SER A 83 -22.89 -25.99 15.98
N THR A 84 -22.94 -27.24 15.55
CA THR A 84 -23.66 -28.26 16.30
C THR A 84 -22.81 -28.56 17.52
N THR A 85 -23.31 -28.17 18.68
CA THR A 85 -22.76 -28.56 19.98
C THR A 85 -22.99 -30.06 20.14
N ALA A 86 -22.17 -30.84 19.44
CA ALA A 86 -22.13 -32.27 19.51
C ALA A 86 -21.83 -32.62 20.97
N SER A 87 -22.81 -33.18 21.66
CA SER A 87 -22.68 -33.68 23.02
C SER A 87 -21.92 -35.02 23.01
N SER A 88 -20.70 -34.98 22.47
CA SER A 88 -19.72 -36.06 22.47
C SER A 88 -18.62 -35.72 23.47
N SER A 89 -18.33 -36.65 24.38
CA SER A 89 -17.40 -36.43 25.51
C SER A 89 -15.93 -36.58 25.10
N ALA A 90 -15.52 -35.83 24.07
CA ALA A 90 -14.13 -35.66 23.67
C ALA A 90 -13.66 -34.26 24.08
N THR A 91 -12.57 -34.17 24.85
CA THR A 91 -11.90 -32.90 25.12
C THR A 91 -11.32 -32.34 23.82
N ALA A 92 -11.99 -31.34 23.25
CA ALA A 92 -11.50 -30.63 22.07
C ALA A 92 -10.14 -29.98 22.39
N ALA A 93 -9.10 -30.40 21.67
CA ALA A 93 -7.72 -29.96 21.89
C ALA A 93 -7.38 -28.61 21.24
N TYR A 94 -8.41 -27.83 20.86
CA TYR A 94 -8.29 -26.55 20.15
C TYR A 94 -9.34 -25.56 20.67
N THR A 95 -9.02 -24.27 20.57
CA THR A 95 -9.99 -23.19 20.81
C THR A 95 -10.49 -22.69 19.46
N ALA A 96 -11.79 -22.80 19.20
CA ALA A 96 -12.41 -22.13 18.06
C ALA A 96 -12.62 -20.64 18.39
N VAL A 97 -12.23 -19.78 17.46
CA VAL A 97 -12.52 -18.33 17.49
C VAL A 97 -13.44 -18.04 16.31
N ASP A 98 -14.54 -17.34 16.56
CA ASP A 98 -15.46 -16.90 15.49
C ASP A 98 -14.91 -15.62 14.84
N LEU A 99 -14.92 -15.56 13.51
CA LEU A 99 -14.28 -14.51 12.73
C LEU A 99 -15.31 -13.78 11.86
N GLU A 100 -15.76 -12.62 12.33
CA GLU A 100 -16.63 -11.73 11.57
C GLU A 100 -15.85 -10.97 10.48
N ARG A 101 -16.11 -11.27 9.21
CA ARG A 101 -15.64 -10.46 8.08
C ARG A 101 -16.34 -9.09 8.11
N ARG A 102 -15.59 -8.05 8.47
CA ARG A 102 -16.06 -6.66 8.33
C ARG A 102 -16.22 -6.29 6.86
N SER A 103 -17.28 -5.54 6.54
CA SER A 103 -17.38 -4.84 5.26
C SER A 103 -16.36 -3.71 5.21
N LEU A 104 -15.73 -3.52 4.06
CA LEU A 104 -14.86 -2.37 3.79
C LEU A 104 -15.66 -1.07 3.61
N TYR A 105 -16.89 -1.18 3.10
CA TYR A 105 -17.80 -0.06 2.87
C TYR A 105 -18.99 -0.11 3.82
N SER A 106 -19.36 1.04 4.40
CA SER A 106 -20.53 1.18 5.27
C SER A 106 -21.86 1.16 4.52
N GLU A 107 -21.86 1.61 3.26
CA GLU A 107 -23.01 1.68 2.38
C GLU A 107 -22.54 1.49 0.93
N VAL A 108 -23.34 0.81 0.10
CA VAL A 108 -23.03 0.51 -1.31
C VAL A 108 -24.30 0.67 -2.13
N GLU A 109 -24.32 1.64 -3.05
CA GLU A 109 -25.37 1.78 -4.06
C GLU A 109 -24.82 1.41 -5.45
N THR A 110 -25.55 0.59 -6.20
CA THR A 110 -25.24 0.29 -7.60
C THR A 110 -26.40 0.73 -8.50
N SER A 111 -26.14 1.60 -9.47
CA SER A 111 -27.15 2.09 -10.42
C SER A 111 -26.69 1.97 -11.88
N GLY A 112 -27.64 1.96 -12.81
CA GLY A 112 -27.39 1.81 -14.25
C GLY A 112 -27.15 0.37 -14.70
N THR A 113 -26.58 0.22 -15.90
CA THR A 113 -26.23 -1.06 -16.52
C THR A 113 -24.71 -1.20 -16.61
N VAL A 114 -24.19 -2.40 -16.33
CA VAL A 114 -22.75 -2.69 -16.47
C VAL A 114 -22.32 -2.42 -17.93
N PRO A 115 -21.26 -1.62 -18.18
CA PRO A 115 -20.79 -1.31 -19.53
C PRO A 115 -20.17 -2.55 -20.20
N GLU A 116 -20.50 -2.79 -21.46
CA GLU A 116 -19.93 -3.89 -22.25
C GLU A 116 -18.80 -3.41 -23.19
N PRO A 117 -17.71 -4.19 -23.39
CA PRO A 117 -17.45 -5.53 -22.84
C PRO A 117 -17.01 -5.51 -21.37
N SER A 118 -17.85 -6.03 -20.47
CA SER A 118 -17.73 -5.81 -19.02
C SER A 118 -16.50 -6.47 -18.40
N ARG A 119 -16.02 -7.55 -19.03
CA ARG A 119 -14.78 -8.26 -18.68
C ARG A 119 -13.49 -7.46 -18.95
N ARG A 120 -13.57 -6.28 -19.58
CA ARG A 120 -12.40 -5.39 -19.78
C ARG A 120 -12.21 -4.35 -18.67
N PHE A 121 -13.07 -4.35 -17.66
CA PHE A 121 -13.00 -3.45 -16.52
C PHE A 121 -12.60 -4.22 -15.26
N THR A 122 -11.49 -3.85 -14.65
CA THR A 122 -11.17 -4.15 -13.25
C THR A 122 -11.54 -2.96 -12.37
N VAL A 123 -11.87 -3.24 -11.11
CA VAL A 123 -12.21 -2.27 -10.07
C VAL A 123 -11.38 -2.58 -8.84
N ASP A 124 -10.63 -1.58 -8.41
CA ASP A 124 -9.70 -1.64 -7.28
C ASP A 124 -10.48 -1.44 -5.95
N LEU A 125 -10.56 -2.51 -5.14
CA LEU A 125 -11.53 -2.61 -4.04
C LEU A 125 -11.31 -1.62 -2.88
N VAL A 126 -10.10 -1.12 -2.65
CA VAL A 126 -9.82 -0.06 -1.64
C VAL A 126 -9.80 1.34 -2.25
N GLY A 127 -10.32 1.48 -3.48
CA GLY A 127 -10.25 2.71 -4.25
C GLY A 127 -8.88 2.95 -4.89
N PRO A 128 -8.78 3.98 -5.76
CA PRO A 128 -7.56 4.25 -6.51
C PRO A 128 -6.46 4.81 -5.61
N ARG A 129 -5.31 4.11 -5.56
CA ARG A 129 -4.10 4.53 -4.83
C ARG A 129 -2.91 4.62 -5.77
N VAL A 130 -2.20 5.74 -5.73
CA VAL A 130 -1.03 6.03 -6.57
C VAL A 130 0.27 5.68 -5.86
N LEU A 131 1.29 5.32 -6.63
CA LEU A 131 2.66 5.20 -6.14
C LEU A 131 3.47 6.41 -6.60
N TYR A 132 4.22 7.01 -5.68
CA TYR A 132 5.27 7.95 -6.06
C TYR A 132 6.35 7.21 -6.87
N CYS A 133 6.91 7.80 -7.92
CA CYS A 133 7.98 7.14 -8.70
C CYS A 133 9.20 6.77 -7.84
N ALA A 134 9.43 7.49 -6.72
CA ALA A 134 10.48 7.25 -5.74
C ALA A 134 9.96 6.71 -4.39
N ASP A 135 8.79 6.05 -4.36
CA ASP A 135 8.23 5.45 -3.14
C ASP A 135 9.10 4.31 -2.58
N GLU A 136 9.05 4.08 -1.27
CA GLU A 136 9.69 2.90 -0.66
C GLU A 136 9.02 1.60 -1.15
N ALA A 137 7.71 1.61 -1.42
CA ALA A 137 7.03 0.48 -2.04
C ALA A 137 7.60 0.13 -3.43
N VAL A 138 8.01 1.13 -4.22
CA VAL A 138 8.67 0.92 -5.52
C VAL A 138 10.09 0.40 -5.33
N ASP A 139 10.85 0.93 -4.37
CA ASP A 139 12.18 0.41 -4.03
C ASP A 139 12.13 -1.05 -3.53
N LEU A 140 11.09 -1.44 -2.79
CA LEU A 140 10.90 -2.82 -2.32
C LEU A 140 10.48 -3.79 -3.43
N LEU A 141 9.65 -3.35 -4.39
CA LEU A 141 9.32 -4.12 -5.59
C LEU A 141 10.55 -4.34 -6.49
N LEU A 142 11.47 -3.39 -6.53
CA LEU A 142 12.76 -3.52 -7.23
C LEU A 142 13.72 -4.44 -6.45
N ARG A 143 13.87 -4.27 -5.12
CA ARG A 143 14.71 -5.11 -4.24
C ARG A 143 14.29 -6.58 -4.23
N SER A 144 12.99 -6.84 -4.35
CA SER A 144 12.42 -8.20 -4.45
C SER A 144 12.42 -8.76 -5.87
N GLY A 145 12.62 -7.96 -6.92
CA GLY A 145 12.33 -8.39 -8.29
C GLY A 145 10.84 -8.63 -8.55
N GLY A 146 9.94 -8.15 -7.67
CA GLY A 146 8.50 -8.08 -7.91
C GLY A 146 8.17 -7.26 -9.17
N SER A 147 9.04 -6.31 -9.53
CA SER A 147 9.00 -5.53 -10.77
C SER A 147 9.07 -6.34 -12.07
N HIS A 148 9.42 -7.62 -12.04
CA HIS A 148 9.34 -8.51 -13.21
C HIS A 148 7.92 -9.04 -13.48
N HIS A 149 6.99 -8.85 -12.53
CA HIS A 149 5.63 -9.41 -12.59
C HIS A 149 4.53 -8.34 -12.56
N VAL A 150 4.90 -7.04 -12.53
CA VAL A 150 3.96 -5.90 -12.56
C VAL A 150 4.47 -4.83 -13.53
N GLU A 151 3.68 -4.52 -14.56
CA GLU A 151 3.92 -3.36 -15.41
C GLU A 151 3.33 -2.08 -14.79
N PHE A 152 3.97 -0.93 -14.99
CA PHE A 152 3.53 0.36 -14.46
C PHE A 152 3.35 1.38 -15.57
N LYS A 153 2.28 2.19 -15.47
CA LYS A 153 2.04 3.33 -16.35
C LYS A 153 2.14 4.63 -15.55
N SER A 154 2.67 5.70 -16.18
CA SER A 154 2.55 7.06 -15.66
C SER A 154 1.08 7.44 -15.48
N VAL A 155 0.75 8.16 -14.41
CA VAL A 155 -0.51 8.90 -14.35
C VAL A 155 -0.44 10.02 -15.41
N GLU A 156 -1.32 9.96 -16.41
CA GLU A 156 -1.35 10.92 -17.53
C GLU A 156 -2.13 12.19 -17.16
N GLY A 157 -1.75 13.33 -17.73
CA GLY A 157 -2.38 14.63 -17.46
C GLY A 157 -1.88 15.36 -16.21
N GLY A 158 -1.15 14.67 -15.32
CA GLY A 158 -0.61 15.22 -14.08
C GLY A 158 -1.67 15.45 -13.00
N SER A 159 -1.25 15.96 -11.84
CA SER A 159 -2.19 16.34 -10.77
C SER A 159 -3.01 17.56 -11.19
N LEU A 160 -4.30 17.58 -10.81
CA LEU A 160 -5.18 18.74 -10.96
C LEU A 160 -5.57 19.28 -9.59
N ILE A 161 -5.77 20.59 -9.48
CA ILE A 161 -6.32 21.23 -8.27
C ILE A 161 -7.57 22.04 -8.64
N TYR A 162 -8.64 21.90 -7.87
CA TYR A 162 -9.81 22.76 -8.02
C TYR A 162 -9.54 24.11 -7.35
N TRP A 163 -9.58 25.20 -8.14
CA TRP A 163 -9.28 26.55 -7.67
C TRP A 163 -10.12 27.58 -8.43
N ASP A 164 -10.71 28.54 -7.71
CA ASP A 164 -11.51 29.64 -8.27
C ASP A 164 -12.57 29.17 -9.30
N GLY A 165 -13.30 28.10 -8.93
CA GLY A 165 -14.36 27.50 -9.74
C GLY A 165 -13.92 26.54 -10.85
N ALA A 166 -12.62 26.37 -11.10
CA ALA A 166 -12.08 25.59 -12.22
C ALA A 166 -11.01 24.56 -11.80
N LEU A 167 -10.93 23.44 -12.54
CA LEU A 167 -9.77 22.54 -12.46
C LEU A 167 -8.56 23.19 -13.14
N CYS A 168 -7.49 23.39 -12.38
CA CYS A 168 -6.21 23.92 -12.84
C CYS A 168 -5.16 22.79 -12.87
N PRO A 169 -4.28 22.72 -13.88
CA PRO A 169 -3.14 21.82 -13.83
C PRO A 169 -2.18 22.23 -12.71
N VAL A 170 -1.72 21.24 -11.94
CA VAL A 170 -0.67 21.43 -10.94
C VAL A 170 0.68 21.37 -11.67
N PRO A 171 1.54 22.39 -11.58
CA PRO A 171 2.69 22.43 -12.47
C PRO A 171 3.80 21.46 -12.00
N ASP A 172 4.00 20.41 -12.79
CA ASP A 172 4.91 19.27 -12.59
C ASP A 172 6.40 19.60 -12.35
N SER A 173 6.83 20.80 -12.71
CA SER A 173 8.24 21.15 -12.85
C SER A 173 8.48 22.62 -12.57
N ARG A 174 9.71 22.98 -12.19
CA ARG A 174 10.09 24.39 -11.98
C ARG A 174 9.75 25.28 -13.18
N GLN A 175 9.85 24.74 -14.40
CA GLN A 175 9.49 25.45 -15.63
C GLN A 175 7.97 25.63 -15.74
N ALA A 176 7.19 24.58 -15.55
CA ALA A 176 5.73 24.66 -15.54
C ALA A 176 5.22 25.67 -14.48
N ILE A 177 5.79 25.70 -13.28
CA ILE A 177 5.43 26.67 -12.21
C ILE A 177 5.64 28.12 -12.67
N PHE A 178 6.68 28.40 -13.46
CA PHE A 178 6.87 29.73 -14.04
C PHE A 178 5.97 30.02 -15.25
N MET A 179 5.44 28.97 -15.90
CA MET A 179 4.62 29.03 -17.12
C MET A 179 3.09 28.99 -16.88
N ASP A 180 2.60 28.53 -15.72
CA ASP A 180 1.19 28.68 -15.25
C ASP A 180 0.82 30.15 -14.91
N SER A 181 1.27 31.07 -15.76
CA SER A 181 0.90 32.48 -15.75
C SER A 181 -0.30 32.72 -16.69
N THR A 182 -1.16 31.73 -16.88
CA THR A 182 -2.18 31.65 -17.94
C THR A 182 -3.61 31.82 -17.41
N HIS A 183 -3.97 31.19 -16.29
CA HIS A 183 -5.24 31.45 -15.59
C HIS A 183 -5.21 32.79 -14.85
N ARG A 184 -5.28 33.88 -15.63
CA ARG A 184 -5.42 35.26 -15.12
C ARG A 184 -6.90 35.63 -15.07
N SER A 185 -7.45 35.76 -13.87
CA SER A 185 -8.53 36.71 -13.63
C SER A 185 -8.06 38.10 -14.12
N LYS A 186 -8.94 38.86 -14.78
CA LYS A 186 -8.57 40.06 -15.56
C LYS A 186 -8.24 41.30 -14.71
N GLU A 187 -7.99 41.12 -13.41
CA GLU A 187 -7.93 42.20 -12.43
C GLU A 187 -6.49 42.50 -11.99
N LYS A 188 -5.90 43.53 -12.64
CA LYS A 188 -4.74 44.33 -12.21
C LYS A 188 -3.76 43.71 -11.19
N LEU A 189 -2.99 42.70 -11.59
CA LEU A 189 -1.74 42.37 -10.90
C LEU A 189 -0.55 43.02 -11.65
N ASN A 190 0.26 43.82 -10.95
CA ASN A 190 1.41 44.47 -11.59
C ASN A 190 2.51 43.45 -11.90
N LEU A 191 3.22 43.63 -13.01
CA LEU A 191 4.38 42.82 -13.37
C LEU A 191 5.43 42.74 -12.24
N ARG A 192 5.61 43.83 -11.47
CA ARG A 192 6.54 43.88 -10.34
C ARG A 192 6.14 42.97 -9.18
N ASP A 193 4.85 42.68 -9.01
CA ASP A 193 4.36 41.82 -7.94
C ASP A 193 4.46 40.34 -8.36
N ASN A 194 4.17 40.02 -9.65
CA ASN A 194 4.45 38.69 -10.22
C ASN A 194 5.94 38.28 -10.13
N LEU A 195 6.86 39.23 -10.30
CA LEU A 195 8.29 38.97 -10.09
C LEU A 195 8.64 38.67 -8.63
N LYS A 196 8.00 39.32 -7.65
CA LYS A 196 8.19 39.00 -6.22
C LYS A 196 7.69 37.60 -5.90
N GLU A 197 6.49 37.25 -6.39
CA GLU A 197 5.86 35.94 -6.16
C GLU A 197 6.75 34.81 -6.67
N LYS A 198 7.25 34.94 -7.92
CA LYS A 198 8.21 34.00 -8.50
C LYS A 198 9.54 33.94 -7.74
N THR A 199 9.99 35.06 -7.16
CA THR A 199 11.20 35.11 -6.32
C THR A 199 10.99 34.42 -4.96
N LEU A 200 9.84 34.63 -4.30
CA LEU A 200 9.47 33.99 -3.04
C LEU A 200 9.35 32.47 -3.20
N LEU A 201 8.70 32.02 -4.29
CA LEU A 201 8.53 30.61 -4.60
C LEU A 201 9.86 29.92 -4.96
N PHE A 202 10.73 30.60 -5.71
CA PHE A 202 12.10 30.11 -5.95
C PHE A 202 12.92 30.02 -4.65
N ARG A 203 12.82 31.02 -3.77
CA ARG A 203 13.46 31.02 -2.44
C ARG A 203 12.97 29.84 -1.59
N PHE A 204 11.66 29.59 -1.58
CA PHE A 204 11.06 28.45 -0.89
C PHE A 204 11.62 27.12 -1.40
N PHE A 205 11.52 26.83 -2.69
CA PHE A 205 12.04 25.57 -3.23
C PHE A 205 13.57 25.41 -3.04
N LYS A 206 14.34 26.52 -3.09
CA LYS A 206 15.78 26.47 -2.77
C LYS A 206 16.03 26.12 -1.28
N LEU A 207 15.26 26.69 -0.36
CA LEU A 207 15.35 26.37 1.07
C LEU A 207 15.02 24.90 1.33
N VAL A 208 13.94 24.39 0.74
CA VAL A 208 13.53 22.97 0.82
C VAL A 208 14.66 22.06 0.29
N GLN A 209 15.21 22.34 -0.89
CA GLN A 209 16.32 21.59 -1.46
C GLN A 209 17.60 21.64 -0.62
N SER A 210 17.90 22.78 -0.01
CA SER A 210 19.08 22.95 0.86
C SER A 210 18.92 22.15 2.17
N HIS A 211 17.72 22.11 2.74
CA HIS A 211 17.42 21.27 3.89
C HIS A 211 17.47 19.77 3.53
N ILE A 212 16.90 19.34 2.39
CA ILE A 212 16.97 17.95 1.93
C ILE A 212 18.42 17.49 1.75
N ALA A 213 19.26 18.27 1.08
CA ALA A 213 20.66 17.95 0.84
C ALA A 213 21.48 17.87 2.14
N ALA A 214 21.21 18.75 3.11
CA ALA A 214 21.86 18.71 4.43
C ALA A 214 21.40 17.53 5.30
N SER A 215 20.21 16.99 5.05
CA SER A 215 19.68 15.81 5.75
C SER A 215 20.14 14.48 5.15
N SER A 216 20.56 14.45 3.88
CA SER A 216 21.07 13.23 3.21
C SER A 216 22.60 13.07 3.24
N SER A 217 23.36 14.13 3.53
CA SER A 217 24.83 14.10 3.48
C SER A 217 25.50 13.44 4.69
N GLY A 218 24.81 13.30 5.83
CA GLY A 218 25.28 12.57 7.03
C GLY A 218 26.46 13.16 7.82
N ASP A 219 27.28 14.01 7.20
CA ASP A 219 28.51 14.54 7.78
C ASP A 219 28.30 15.45 8.99
N LYS A 220 29.16 15.23 9.98
CA LYS A 220 29.53 16.23 10.99
C LYS A 220 30.64 17.11 10.42
N ASP A 221 30.76 18.31 10.96
CA ASP A 221 31.96 19.16 10.83
C ASP A 221 32.30 19.65 9.41
N GLY A 222 31.41 20.46 8.83
CA GLY A 222 31.68 21.25 7.62
C GLY A 222 31.40 22.75 7.84
N GLU A 223 32.44 23.56 8.00
CA GLU A 223 32.32 25.03 8.15
C GLU A 223 31.99 25.73 6.82
N GLY A 224 30.73 25.66 6.40
CA GLY A 224 30.20 26.34 5.20
C GLY A 224 28.86 27.03 5.48
N GLU A 225 28.77 28.32 5.13
CA GLU A 225 27.66 29.27 5.40
C GLU A 225 26.28 28.64 5.78
N ALA A 226 25.99 28.60 7.09
CA ALA A 226 24.78 28.04 7.67
C ALA A 226 23.51 28.91 7.42
N SER A 227 23.12 29.07 6.16
CA SER A 227 21.99 29.90 5.71
C SER A 227 20.85 29.09 5.03
N GLY A 228 20.93 27.75 5.04
CA GLY A 228 20.10 26.88 4.18
C GLY A 228 19.25 25.81 4.88
N LYS A 229 19.34 25.61 6.20
CA LYS A 229 18.54 24.60 6.92
C LYS A 229 17.28 25.25 7.53
N ILE A 230 16.13 24.61 7.37
CA ILE A 230 14.92 24.91 8.15
C ILE A 230 15.22 24.62 9.64
N SER A 231 14.78 25.50 10.53
CA SER A 231 15.00 25.35 11.98
C SER A 231 14.14 24.21 12.55
N GLU A 232 14.59 23.54 13.62
CA GLU A 232 13.74 22.49 14.24
C GLU A 232 12.44 23.08 14.80
N GLU A 233 12.48 24.31 15.34
CA GLU A 233 11.28 25.09 15.71
C GLU A 233 10.29 25.23 14.54
N ASP A 234 10.78 25.47 13.31
CA ASP A 234 9.96 25.54 12.11
C ASP A 234 9.46 24.18 11.62
N LEU A 235 10.22 23.09 11.84
CA LEU A 235 9.82 21.74 11.41
C LEU A 235 8.64 21.20 12.24
N ASP A 236 8.54 21.61 13.51
CA ASP A 236 7.48 21.18 14.41
C ASP A 236 6.24 22.09 14.36
N LEU A 237 6.26 23.18 13.57
CA LEU A 237 5.05 23.97 13.25
C LEU A 237 4.09 23.20 12.34
N PRO A 238 2.77 23.47 12.42
CA PRO A 238 1.82 23.10 11.38
C PRO A 238 2.28 23.63 10.01
N PHE A 239 2.26 22.79 8.99
CA PHE A 239 2.88 23.08 7.70
C PHE A 239 2.25 24.30 7.01
N ILE A 240 0.96 24.50 7.20
CA ILE A 240 0.25 25.71 6.77
C ILE A 240 0.86 27.01 7.32
N GLU A 241 1.26 27.03 8.59
CA GLU A 241 1.84 28.21 9.24
C GLU A 241 3.27 28.45 8.78
N PHE A 242 4.04 27.38 8.52
CA PHE A 242 5.33 27.52 7.84
C PHE A 242 5.16 28.08 6.42
N LEU A 243 4.20 27.58 5.63
CA LEU A 243 3.94 28.10 4.27
C LEU A 243 3.43 29.56 4.29
N LYS A 244 2.69 29.97 5.33
CA LYS A 244 2.35 31.38 5.61
C LYS A 244 3.61 32.20 5.99
N LYS A 245 4.48 31.70 6.87
CA LYS A 245 5.78 32.31 7.25
C LYS A 245 6.70 32.52 6.04
N GLN A 246 6.68 31.60 5.07
CA GLN A 246 7.42 31.72 3.80
C GLN A 246 6.82 32.74 2.81
N GLN A 247 5.66 33.32 3.12
CA GLN A 247 4.91 34.32 2.34
C GLN A 247 4.40 33.79 0.99
N LEU A 248 3.99 32.52 0.94
CA LEU A 248 3.44 31.91 -0.27
C LEU A 248 1.96 32.30 -0.48
N GLN A 249 1.61 32.58 -1.74
CA GLN A 249 0.23 32.87 -2.17
C GLN A 249 -0.73 31.71 -1.85
N PRO A 250 -2.02 31.97 -1.59
CA PRO A 250 -3.02 30.93 -1.31
C PRO A 250 -3.06 29.79 -2.34
N LYS A 251 -3.13 30.05 -3.66
CA LYS A 251 -3.10 29.01 -4.71
C LYS A 251 -1.86 28.11 -4.58
N ILE A 252 -0.70 28.70 -4.27
CA ILE A 252 0.57 27.98 -4.15
C ILE A 252 0.63 27.17 -2.86
N ARG A 253 0.10 27.68 -1.73
CA ARG A 253 -0.05 26.87 -0.50
C ARG A 253 -0.96 25.68 -0.76
N ALA A 254 -2.11 25.90 -1.39
CA ALA A 254 -3.06 24.85 -1.73
C ALA A 254 -2.46 23.78 -2.66
N VAL A 255 -1.66 24.18 -3.66
CA VAL A 255 -0.88 23.23 -4.50
C VAL A 255 0.10 22.41 -3.65
N VAL A 256 0.87 23.05 -2.77
CA VAL A 256 1.86 22.35 -1.93
C VAL A 256 1.20 21.39 -0.93
N LEU A 257 0.08 21.79 -0.32
CA LEU A 257 -0.65 21.01 0.68
C LEU A 257 -1.46 19.87 0.03
N TYR A 258 -2.38 20.20 -0.87
CA TYR A 258 -3.41 19.27 -1.34
C TYR A 258 -2.99 18.47 -2.58
N ALA A 259 -2.09 18.99 -3.42
CA ALA A 259 -1.69 18.33 -4.68
C ALA A 259 -0.27 17.74 -4.69
N ILE A 260 0.58 18.08 -3.71
CA ILE A 260 1.95 17.55 -3.57
C ILE A 260 2.09 16.75 -2.27
N ALA A 261 1.70 17.32 -1.14
CA ALA A 261 1.71 16.62 0.16
C ALA A 261 0.47 15.74 0.40
N MET A 262 -0.55 15.86 -0.47
CA MET A 262 -1.81 15.10 -0.45
C MET A 262 -2.56 15.16 0.90
N ALA A 263 -2.61 16.36 1.49
CA ALA A 263 -3.41 16.60 2.69
C ALA A 263 -4.90 16.30 2.43
N ASP A 264 -5.48 15.56 3.36
CA ASP A 264 -6.84 15.01 3.43
C ASP A 264 -7.83 16.00 4.07
N TYR A 265 -7.42 16.68 5.14
CA TYR A 265 -8.23 17.68 5.86
C TYR A 265 -7.89 19.13 5.49
N ASP A 266 -8.85 20.07 5.66
CA ASP A 266 -8.60 21.52 5.50
C ASP A 266 -7.59 22.03 6.54
N GLN A 267 -6.38 22.33 6.04
CA GLN A 267 -5.25 22.77 6.85
C GLN A 267 -5.33 24.26 7.22
N ASP A 268 -6.12 25.10 6.53
CA ASP A 268 -6.30 26.51 6.91
C ASP A 268 -7.32 26.67 8.08
N ALA A 269 -8.14 25.64 8.35
CA ALA A 269 -9.16 25.62 9.40
C ALA A 269 -8.72 24.91 10.71
N ALA A 270 -7.61 25.36 11.29
CA ALA A 270 -6.90 24.69 12.40
C ALA A 270 -7.75 24.31 13.63
N ASP A 271 -8.75 25.12 14.03
CA ASP A 271 -9.61 24.83 15.18
C ASP A 271 -10.59 23.65 14.97
N SER A 272 -10.74 23.19 13.72
CA SER A 272 -11.63 22.10 13.30
C SER A 272 -10.93 21.02 12.47
N CYS A 273 -9.60 21.09 12.33
CA CYS A 273 -8.82 20.13 11.55
C CYS A 273 -8.38 18.96 12.44
N GLU A 274 -8.86 17.75 12.15
CA GLU A 274 -8.57 16.55 12.96
C GLU A 274 -7.08 16.14 12.89
N LYS A 275 -6.43 16.39 11.74
CA LYS A 275 -5.05 15.98 11.43
C LYS A 275 -4.30 17.11 10.72
N LEU A 276 -3.66 17.99 11.49
CA LEU A 276 -2.77 19.03 10.95
C LEU A 276 -1.41 18.42 10.57
N LEU A 277 -1.02 18.56 9.30
CA LEU A 277 0.24 18.07 8.78
C LEU A 277 1.41 18.89 9.37
N THR A 278 2.44 18.22 9.91
CA THR A 278 3.64 18.91 10.42
C THR A 278 4.49 19.44 9.27
N THR A 279 5.26 20.50 9.52
CA THR A 279 6.22 21.00 8.52
C THR A 279 7.28 19.94 8.19
N ARG A 280 7.70 19.14 9.17
CA ARG A 280 8.61 18.00 9.00
C ARG A 280 8.09 17.03 7.94
N ASP A 281 6.82 16.65 8.00
CA ASP A 281 6.20 15.66 7.10
C ASP A 281 5.77 16.25 5.76
N GLY A 282 5.37 17.52 5.73
CA GLY A 282 5.21 18.28 4.49
C GLY A 282 6.52 18.42 3.70
N ILE A 283 7.65 18.60 4.40
CA ILE A 283 8.99 18.64 3.80
C ILE A 283 9.46 17.25 3.34
N LYS A 284 9.21 16.18 4.11
CA LYS A 284 9.42 14.79 3.65
C LYS A 284 8.68 14.52 2.32
N THR A 285 7.40 14.89 2.26
CA THR A 285 6.56 14.58 1.09
C THR A 285 6.92 15.45 -0.13
N LEU A 286 7.33 16.71 0.09
CA LEU A 286 7.96 17.54 -0.95
C LEU A 286 9.26 16.93 -1.49
N ALA A 287 10.07 16.31 -0.63
CA ALA A 287 11.29 15.63 -1.04
C ALA A 287 10.95 14.40 -1.91
N LEU A 288 10.02 13.56 -1.46
CA LEU A 288 9.54 12.38 -2.19
C LEU A 288 8.98 12.75 -3.58
N TYR A 289 8.11 13.76 -3.67
CA TYR A 289 7.59 14.26 -4.95
C TYR A 289 8.71 14.80 -5.86
N SER A 290 9.62 15.62 -5.31
CA SER A 290 10.76 16.16 -6.07
C SER A 290 11.80 15.12 -6.49
N SER A 291 11.88 13.99 -5.80
CA SER A 291 12.72 12.83 -6.16
C SER A 291 12.03 11.87 -7.13
N SER A 292 10.71 11.97 -7.26
CA SER A 292 9.89 11.13 -8.15
C SER A 292 9.83 11.68 -9.58
N ILE A 293 9.75 13.01 -9.73
CA ILE A 293 9.72 13.67 -11.05
C ILE A 293 10.98 13.30 -11.85
N GLY A 294 10.80 12.63 -12.99
CA GLY A 294 11.89 12.24 -13.87
C GLY A 294 12.74 11.06 -13.38
N ARG A 295 12.38 10.37 -12.29
CA ARG A 295 13.07 9.14 -11.84
C ARG A 295 12.98 8.02 -12.87
N PHE A 296 11.89 7.96 -13.63
CA PHE A 296 11.72 7.05 -14.76
C PHE A 296 11.52 7.86 -16.05
N ALA A 297 12.29 7.56 -17.10
CA ALA A 297 12.25 8.32 -18.36
C ALA A 297 10.89 8.29 -19.09
N ASN A 298 10.08 7.27 -18.81
CA ASN A 298 8.73 7.10 -19.38
C ASN A 298 7.61 7.66 -18.47
N ALA A 299 7.94 8.20 -17.29
CA ALA A 299 6.98 8.84 -16.40
C ALA A 299 6.91 10.34 -16.68
N GLN A 300 5.70 10.86 -16.93
CA GLN A 300 5.47 12.28 -17.25
C GLN A 300 5.36 13.16 -15.99
N GLY A 301 5.33 12.56 -14.79
CA GLY A 301 5.20 13.27 -13.52
C GLY A 301 5.75 12.47 -12.34
N ALA A 302 5.25 12.79 -11.14
CA ALA A 302 5.68 12.16 -9.89
C ALA A 302 5.02 10.80 -9.57
N PHE A 303 4.00 10.39 -10.34
CA PHE A 303 3.12 9.27 -9.99
C PHE A 303 3.04 8.20 -11.08
N ILE A 304 3.02 6.95 -10.64
CA ILE A 304 2.76 5.75 -11.45
C ILE A 304 1.61 4.92 -10.86
N TYR A 305 0.98 4.11 -11.70
CA TYR A 305 -0.10 3.20 -11.37
C TYR A 305 0.21 1.80 -11.95
N PRO A 306 -0.02 0.71 -11.21
CA PRO A 306 0.13 -0.65 -11.76
C PRO A 306 -0.90 -0.89 -12.87
N MET A 307 -0.46 -1.46 -13.98
CA MET A 307 -1.36 -1.93 -15.03
C MET A 307 -2.29 -3.01 -14.48
N TYR A 308 -3.53 -3.07 -14.98
CA TYR A 308 -4.61 -3.96 -14.51
C TYR A 308 -5.17 -3.70 -13.10
N GLY A 309 -4.43 -3.04 -12.21
CA GLY A 309 -4.90 -2.52 -10.92
C GLY A 309 -3.96 -2.85 -9.76
N HIS A 310 -4.25 -2.32 -8.56
CA HIS A 310 -3.37 -2.50 -7.39
C HIS A 310 -3.27 -3.95 -6.88
N GLY A 311 -4.15 -4.86 -7.31
CA GLY A 311 -4.12 -6.29 -7.01
C GLY A 311 -2.92 -7.03 -7.60
N GLU A 312 -2.21 -6.46 -8.57
CA GLU A 312 -0.95 -7.02 -9.04
C GLU A 312 0.18 -6.89 -7.98
N LEU A 313 0.08 -5.89 -7.08
CA LEU A 313 1.08 -5.65 -6.02
C LEU A 313 1.15 -6.81 -4.99
N PRO A 314 0.06 -7.24 -4.33
CA PRO A 314 0.11 -8.40 -3.43
C PRO A 314 0.49 -9.68 -4.19
N GLN A 315 -0.01 -9.88 -5.41
CA GLN A 315 0.37 -11.05 -6.24
C GLN A 315 1.88 -11.14 -6.48
N ALA A 316 2.55 -10.01 -6.76
CA ALA A 316 4.00 -9.99 -6.94
C ALA A 316 4.76 -10.35 -5.65
N PHE A 317 4.32 -9.88 -4.49
CA PHE A 317 4.94 -10.23 -3.20
C PHE A 317 4.64 -11.69 -2.77
N CYS A 318 3.43 -12.21 -3.00
CA CYS A 318 3.11 -13.64 -2.82
C CYS A 318 3.99 -14.54 -3.71
N ARG A 319 4.15 -14.17 -4.99
CA ARG A 319 5.00 -14.87 -5.96
C ARG A 319 6.48 -14.82 -5.53
N PHE A 320 6.94 -13.69 -5.03
CA PHE A 320 8.28 -13.56 -4.46
C PHE A 320 8.48 -14.51 -3.28
N ALA A 321 7.59 -14.51 -2.29
CA ALA A 321 7.69 -15.35 -1.10
C ALA A 321 7.77 -16.85 -1.45
N ALA A 322 6.92 -17.30 -2.40
CA ALA A 322 6.95 -18.67 -2.91
C ALA A 322 8.27 -19.03 -3.58
N VAL A 323 8.80 -18.18 -4.48
CA VAL A 323 10.07 -18.44 -5.18
C VAL A 323 11.25 -18.40 -4.21
N LYS A 324 11.24 -17.50 -3.22
CA LYS A 324 12.34 -17.38 -2.25
C LYS A 324 12.50 -18.64 -1.40
N ALA A 325 11.41 -19.12 -0.83
CA ALA A 325 11.43 -20.34 -0.03
C ALA A 325 11.87 -21.57 -0.82
N LEU A 326 11.46 -21.70 -2.09
CA LEU A 326 11.93 -22.77 -2.99
C LEU A 326 13.46 -22.72 -3.22
N GLN A 327 14.06 -21.53 -3.29
CA GLN A 327 15.51 -21.39 -3.45
C GLN A 327 16.28 -21.78 -2.19
N GLU A 328 15.71 -21.55 -1.01
CA GLU A 328 16.35 -21.77 0.28
C GLU A 328 15.91 -23.10 0.94
N GLN A 329 15.21 -23.96 0.17
CA GLN A 329 14.66 -25.25 0.58
C GLN A 329 13.72 -25.18 1.79
N GLN A 330 13.13 -24.01 2.03
CA GLN A 330 12.11 -23.79 3.05
C GLN A 330 10.76 -24.34 2.58
N ALA A 331 10.02 -24.89 3.53
CA ALA A 331 8.62 -25.14 3.34
C ALA A 331 7.83 -23.82 3.35
N THR A 332 7.43 -23.36 2.17
CA THR A 332 6.39 -22.34 2.03
C THR A 332 5.26 -22.88 1.18
N ALA A 333 4.09 -23.01 1.81
CA ALA A 333 2.86 -23.42 1.15
C ALA A 333 1.98 -22.18 0.94
N VAL A 334 2.14 -21.52 -0.21
CA VAL A 334 1.11 -20.57 -0.68
C VAL A 334 -0.05 -21.42 -1.20
N ARG A 335 -1.13 -21.50 -0.41
CA ARG A 335 -2.35 -22.23 -0.76
C ARG A 335 -3.57 -21.34 -0.49
N ALA A 336 -4.14 -20.77 -1.55
CA ALA A 336 -5.51 -20.27 -1.49
C ALA A 336 -6.42 -21.43 -1.04
N LEU A 337 -7.07 -21.25 0.10
CA LEU A 337 -7.82 -22.29 0.79
C LEU A 337 -9.20 -21.72 1.07
N GLN A 338 -10.11 -21.91 0.11
CA GLN A 338 -11.48 -21.46 0.21
C GLN A 338 -12.16 -22.09 1.44
N LEU A 339 -12.19 -21.36 2.55
CA LEU A 339 -12.85 -21.77 3.77
C LEU A 339 -14.36 -21.67 3.55
N SER A 340 -15.01 -22.81 3.38
CA SER A 340 -16.46 -22.93 3.13
C SER A 340 -17.35 -22.62 4.35
N SER A 341 -16.75 -22.13 5.44
CA SER A 341 -17.42 -21.62 6.65
C SER A 341 -16.48 -20.69 7.41
N ASN A 342 -17.01 -19.84 8.29
CA ASN A 342 -16.22 -18.94 9.16
C ASN A 342 -15.42 -19.69 10.25
N VAL A 343 -15.31 -21.02 10.16
CA VAL A 343 -14.68 -21.89 11.16
C VAL A 343 -13.47 -22.59 10.54
N ALA A 344 -12.27 -22.19 10.96
CA ALA A 344 -11.07 -22.99 10.72
C ALA A 344 -11.01 -24.16 11.72
N VAL A 345 -10.70 -25.38 11.25
CA VAL A 345 -10.54 -26.55 12.12
C VAL A 345 -9.27 -27.32 11.75
N CYS A 346 -8.46 -27.67 12.77
CA CYS A 346 -7.27 -28.50 12.61
C CYS A 346 -7.50 -29.94 13.10
N PRO A 347 -7.00 -30.96 12.39
CA PRO A 347 -6.85 -32.31 12.92
C PRO A 347 -5.86 -32.37 14.10
N PRO A 348 -5.92 -33.41 14.96
CA PRO A 348 -5.02 -33.56 16.09
C PRO A 348 -3.54 -33.62 15.65
N GLY A 349 -2.73 -32.66 16.09
CA GLY A 349 -1.30 -32.58 15.77
C GLY A 349 -0.94 -31.58 14.66
N MET A 350 -1.90 -30.89 14.06
CA MET A 350 -1.65 -29.76 13.16
C MET A 350 -1.98 -28.43 13.89
N GLN A 351 -1.09 -27.43 13.80
CA GLN A 351 -1.31 -26.09 14.38
C GLN A 351 -1.32 -25.03 13.27
N ILE A 352 -2.49 -24.81 12.67
CA ILE A 352 -2.73 -23.65 11.79
C ILE A 352 -3.43 -22.58 12.61
N HIS A 353 -2.68 -21.54 13.02
CA HIS A 353 -3.25 -20.33 13.58
C HIS A 353 -3.63 -19.35 12.48
N CYS A 354 -4.77 -18.68 12.61
CA CYS A 354 -5.31 -17.81 11.58
C CYS A 354 -6.18 -16.71 12.21
N PRO A 355 -6.04 -15.41 11.87
CA PRO A 355 -5.07 -14.80 10.94
C PRO A 355 -3.85 -14.12 11.60
N VAL A 356 -2.60 -14.49 11.25
CA VAL A 356 -1.34 -13.76 11.57
C VAL A 356 -0.94 -13.75 13.06
N PHE A 357 -0.50 -14.89 13.62
CA PHE A 357 -0.25 -15.04 15.07
C PHE A 357 1.20 -15.47 15.40
N HIS A 358 1.81 -14.87 16.45
CA HIS A 358 3.12 -15.21 17.04
C HIS A 358 3.17 -14.99 18.57
N TYR A 359 3.54 -16.04 19.35
CA TYR A 359 4.30 -15.94 20.61
C TYR A 359 5.01 -17.26 20.98
N GLN A 360 6.07 -17.16 21.77
CA GLN A 360 6.90 -18.28 22.22
C GLN A 360 6.30 -19.09 23.39
N GLY A 361 6.09 -20.38 23.17
CA GLY A 361 5.99 -21.38 24.24
C GLY A 361 4.56 -21.87 24.53
N THR A 362 4.23 -23.05 23.99
CA THR A 362 3.00 -23.84 24.25
C THR A 362 1.64 -23.20 23.95
N SER A 363 1.56 -21.89 23.69
CA SER A 363 0.35 -21.21 23.18
C SER A 363 0.74 -19.96 22.39
N GLY A 364 0.28 -19.83 21.14
CA GLY A 364 0.56 -18.67 20.31
C GLY A 364 -0.35 -17.46 20.63
N THR A 365 0.24 -16.26 20.68
CA THR A 365 -0.47 -14.96 20.67
C THR A 365 -0.86 -14.63 19.24
N VAL A 366 -1.89 -13.81 19.04
CA VAL A 366 -2.35 -13.34 17.72
C VAL A 366 -2.04 -11.83 17.52
N LEU A 367 -1.75 -11.43 16.28
CA LEU A 367 -1.44 -10.07 15.83
C LEU A 367 -2.43 -9.67 14.70
N SER A 368 -2.38 -8.43 14.22
CA SER A 368 -3.16 -7.97 13.06
C SER A 368 -2.27 -7.15 12.14
N CYS A 369 -2.41 -7.38 10.83
CA CYS A 369 -1.95 -6.45 9.82
C CYS A 369 -2.69 -5.10 9.91
N PRO A 370 -2.12 -4.01 9.36
CA PRO A 370 -2.86 -2.78 9.12
C PRO A 370 -4.03 -3.03 8.15
N MET A 371 -5.21 -2.51 8.48
CA MET A 371 -6.33 -2.43 7.55
C MET A 371 -6.07 -1.33 6.51
N PRO A 372 -6.78 -1.34 5.36
CA PRO A 372 -6.78 -0.20 4.45
C PRO A 372 -7.22 1.09 5.16
N ASP A 373 -6.43 2.14 4.98
CA ASP A 373 -6.72 3.50 5.44
C ASP A 373 -7.50 4.30 4.35
N GLU A 374 -7.57 5.63 4.50
CA GLU A 374 -8.14 6.55 3.50
C GLU A 374 -7.09 7.31 2.67
N ASN A 375 -5.80 7.01 2.85
CA ASN A 375 -4.70 7.68 2.15
C ASN A 375 -4.68 7.31 0.64
N LEU A 376 -4.29 8.26 -0.20
CA LEU A 376 -4.15 8.05 -1.66
C LEU A 376 -2.84 7.35 -2.07
N ASP A 377 -1.93 7.09 -1.14
CA ASP A 377 -0.71 6.29 -1.36
C ASP A 377 -0.65 5.07 -0.43
N TYR A 378 0.54 4.53 -0.19
CA TYR A 378 0.76 3.27 0.53
C TYR A 378 1.68 3.41 1.77
N ARG A 379 2.09 4.63 2.13
CA ARG A 379 3.13 4.88 3.14
C ARG A 379 2.76 4.38 4.53
N ASP A 380 1.64 4.82 5.09
CA ASP A 380 1.21 4.46 6.45
C ASP A 380 1.01 2.94 6.60
N ILE A 381 0.45 2.29 5.56
CA ILE A 381 0.31 0.83 5.46
C ILE A 381 1.69 0.15 5.45
N LEU A 382 2.62 0.63 4.63
CA LEU A 382 3.95 0.03 4.51
C LEU A 382 4.78 0.21 5.79
N GLU A 383 4.76 1.41 6.39
CA GLU A 383 5.44 1.69 7.66
C GLU A 383 4.88 0.82 8.78
N SER A 384 3.55 0.68 8.87
CA SER A 384 2.88 -0.23 9.83
C SER A 384 3.27 -1.70 9.59
N THR A 385 3.34 -2.14 8.33
CA THR A 385 3.73 -3.51 7.97
C THR A 385 5.19 -3.81 8.32
N LYS A 386 6.08 -2.84 8.07
CA LYS A 386 7.51 -2.90 8.36
C LYS A 386 7.80 -2.85 9.86
N GLN A 387 7.05 -2.04 10.61
CA GLN A 387 7.08 -2.00 12.07
C GLN A 387 6.64 -3.36 12.66
N LEU A 388 5.52 -3.92 12.19
CA LEU A 388 5.02 -5.23 12.61
C LEU A 388 6.03 -6.37 12.35
N PHE A 389 6.74 -6.34 11.22
CA PHE A 389 7.84 -7.26 10.98
C PHE A 389 8.99 -7.05 11.98
N THR A 390 9.41 -5.80 12.19
CA THR A 390 10.54 -5.45 13.07
C THR A 390 10.28 -5.81 14.54
N ASP A 391 9.05 -5.62 15.03
CA ASP A 391 8.63 -6.02 16.38
C ASP A 391 8.54 -7.54 16.55
N THR A 392 8.35 -8.29 15.45
CA THR A 392 8.32 -9.76 15.45
C THR A 392 9.73 -10.36 15.30
N TYR A 393 10.60 -9.73 14.50
CA TYR A 393 11.93 -10.21 14.12
C TYR A 393 12.98 -9.08 14.21
N PRO A 394 13.32 -8.60 15.43
CA PRO A 394 14.15 -7.40 15.62
C PRO A 394 15.61 -7.54 15.16
N ASP A 395 16.09 -8.76 14.97
CA ASP A 395 17.46 -9.06 14.50
C ASP A 395 17.56 -9.24 12.96
N GLU A 396 16.44 -9.16 12.22
CA GLU A 396 16.37 -9.44 10.76
C GLU A 396 16.21 -8.16 9.92
N GLU A 397 16.83 -8.06 8.73
CA GLU A 397 16.56 -6.94 7.81
C GLU A 397 15.22 -7.15 7.09
N PHE A 398 14.35 -6.13 7.09
CA PHE A 398 13.13 -6.12 6.28
C PHE A 398 13.47 -6.07 4.78
N LEU A 399 13.24 -7.17 4.07
CA LEU A 399 13.43 -7.33 2.62
C LEU A 399 14.81 -6.82 2.10
N PRO A 400 15.94 -7.44 2.50
CA PRO A 400 17.29 -6.95 2.23
C PRO A 400 17.58 -6.63 0.76
N ARG A 401 18.56 -5.76 0.48
CA ARG A 401 18.84 -5.32 -0.91
C ARG A 401 19.19 -6.45 -1.89
N ASN A 402 19.65 -7.59 -1.39
CA ASN A 402 19.97 -8.79 -2.17
C ASN A 402 18.84 -9.86 -2.10
N ALA A 403 17.64 -9.48 -1.66
CA ALA A 403 16.53 -10.42 -1.45
C ALA A 403 15.90 -10.94 -2.75
N ALA A 404 16.12 -10.30 -3.91
CA ALA A 404 15.65 -10.76 -5.20
C ALA A 404 15.97 -12.26 -5.43
N PRO A 405 15.03 -13.09 -5.92
CA PRO A 405 15.32 -14.47 -6.23
C PRO A 405 16.24 -14.52 -7.44
N LYS A 406 17.25 -15.39 -7.41
CA LYS A 406 18.05 -15.68 -8.60
C LYS A 406 17.23 -16.51 -9.57
N TYR A 407 16.56 -15.87 -10.52
CA TYR A 407 16.10 -16.55 -11.72
C TYR A 407 17.33 -17.14 -12.44
N ALA A 408 17.20 -18.32 -13.03
CA ALA A 408 18.23 -18.80 -13.94
C ALA A 408 18.08 -18.02 -15.24
N ASP A 409 19.16 -17.40 -15.71
CA ASP A 409 19.18 -16.74 -17.01
C ASP A 409 19.08 -17.83 -18.09
N ASP A 410 17.96 -17.85 -18.86
CA ASP A 410 17.82 -18.65 -20.09
C ASP A 410 18.65 -17.98 -21.21
N ASP A 411 19.97 -17.98 -21.02
CA ASP A 411 20.93 -17.20 -21.80
C ASP A 411 21.35 -17.94 -23.09
N SER A 412 20.39 -18.15 -23.99
CA SER A 412 20.66 -18.55 -25.39
C SER A 412 19.52 -18.22 -26.35
N ASP A 413 19.90 -17.73 -27.53
CA ASP A 413 19.15 -17.72 -28.79
C ASP A 413 17.85 -16.90 -28.89
N LEU A 414 18.00 -15.60 -29.16
CA LEU A 414 17.42 -14.99 -30.39
C LEU A 414 18.08 -13.62 -30.70
N ALA A 415 19.26 -13.67 -31.33
CA ALA A 415 19.99 -12.48 -31.79
C ALA A 415 20.75 -12.74 -33.12
N GLU A 416 20.01 -12.71 -34.23
CA GLU A 416 20.50 -12.39 -35.60
C GLU A 416 19.60 -11.33 -36.24
#